data_AF-A0A4W3IVS9-F1
#
_entry.id   AF-A0A4W3IVS9-F1
#
_cell.length_a   1.000
_cell.length_b   1.000
_cell.length_c   1.000
_cell.angle_alpha   90.00
_cell.angle_beta   90.00
_cell.angle_gamma   90.00
#
_symmetry.space_group_name_H-M   'P 1'
#
loop_
_entity.id
_entity.type
_entity.pdbx_description
1 polymer ?
#
loop_
_entity_poly.entity_id
_entity_poly.type
_entity_poly.pdbx_seq_one_letter_code
_entity_poly.pdbx_strand_id
1 'polypeptide(L)'
;MLGALLPNYRVMCALDQIAILSQAVSSLASETSAELALVNKEMSEIRLYAMQNRMALDYVLAATGGVCKVIGLECCITIDDFSGSISNITREINQTGQDI
;
A
#
# COMPACT_ATOMS: atom_id res chain seq x y z
N MET A 1 46.14 -1.52 -9.07
CA MET A 1 46.91 -2.75 -9.37
C MET A 1 46.72 -3.87 -8.33
N LEU A 2 45.86 -3.73 -7.31
CA LEU A 2 45.67 -4.75 -6.26
C LEU A 2 44.73 -5.92 -6.65
N GLY A 3 43.73 -5.66 -7.50
CA GLY A 3 42.75 -6.66 -7.93
C GLY A 3 43.30 -7.76 -8.87
N ALA A 4 44.57 -7.69 -9.27
CA ALA A 4 45.27 -8.75 -10.00
C ALA A 4 46.14 -9.63 -9.07
N LEU A 5 46.41 -9.17 -7.84
CA LEU A 5 47.33 -9.85 -6.90
C LEU A 5 46.61 -10.90 -6.04
N LEU A 6 45.29 -10.77 -5.89
CA LEU A 6 44.45 -11.69 -5.13
C LEU A 6 43.30 -12.17 -6.03
N PRO A 7 43.33 -13.42 -6.52
CA PRO A 7 42.39 -13.93 -7.53
C PRO A 7 40.91 -13.82 -7.11
N ASN A 8 40.62 -13.74 -5.80
CA ASN A 8 39.27 -13.67 -5.26
C ASN A 8 38.83 -12.27 -4.80
N TYR A 9 39.72 -11.26 -4.82
CA TYR A 9 39.41 -9.92 -4.28
C TYR A 9 38.22 -9.27 -4.98
N ARG A 10 38.12 -9.43 -6.30
CA ARG A 10 37.00 -8.90 -7.10
C ARG A 10 35.65 -9.52 -6.69
N VAL A 11 35.61 -10.82 -6.43
CA VAL A 11 34.40 -11.53 -5.98
C VAL A 11 34.00 -11.06 -4.58
N MET A 12 34.99 -10.88 -3.68
CA MET A 12 34.74 -10.39 -2.33
C MET A 12 34.10 -8.99 -2.31
N CYS A 13 34.61 -8.06 -3.12
CA CYS A 13 34.00 -6.72 -3.23
C CYS A 13 32.58 -6.77 -3.84
N ALA A 14 32.33 -7.67 -4.79
CA ALA A 14 30.99 -7.83 -5.36
C ALA A 14 29.99 -8.39 -4.34
N LEU A 15 30.41 -9.34 -3.50
CA LEU A 15 29.58 -9.89 -2.42
C LEU A 15 29.23 -8.83 -1.38
N ASP A 16 30.18 -7.96 -1.01
CA ASP A 16 29.95 -6.83 -0.10
C ASP A 16 28.89 -5.86 -0.65
N GLN A 17 28.99 -5.51 -1.94
CA GLN A 17 28.00 -4.66 -2.59
C GLN A 17 26.60 -5.30 -2.63
N ILE A 18 26.51 -6.61 -2.86
CA ILE A 18 25.24 -7.35 -2.84
C ILE A 18 24.64 -7.33 -1.42
N ALA A 19 25.45 -7.50 -0.37
CA ALA A 19 24.98 -7.46 1.00
C ALA A 19 24.43 -6.08 1.39
N ILE A 20 25.12 -5.01 1.00
CA ILE A 20 24.65 -3.62 1.24
C ILE A 20 23.33 -3.37 0.50
N LEU A 21 23.23 -3.81 -0.75
CA LEU A 21 22.01 -3.65 -1.54
C LEU A 21 20.85 -4.44 -0.93
N SER A 22 21.09 -5.69 -0.50
CA SER A 22 20.09 -6.52 0.20
C SER A 22 19.53 -5.79 1.42
N GLN A 23 20.41 -5.26 2.28
CA GLN A 23 20.01 -4.54 3.47
C GLN A 23 19.20 -3.27 3.16
N ALA A 24 19.60 -2.52 2.12
CA ALA A 24 18.89 -1.33 1.69
C ALA A 24 17.48 -1.66 1.16
N VAL A 25 17.34 -2.75 0.40
CA VAL A 25 16.04 -3.24 -0.10
C VAL A 25 15.15 -3.70 1.05
N SER A 26 15.69 -4.43 2.04
CA SER A 26 14.94 -4.87 3.21
C SER A 26 14.43 -3.68 4.05
N SER A 27 15.29 -2.67 4.28
CA SER A 27 14.88 -1.43 4.98
C SER A 27 13.77 -0.70 4.22
N LEU A 28 13.95 -0.51 2.91
CA LEU A 28 12.95 0.16 2.06
C LEU A 28 11.63 -0.61 2.05
N ALA A 29 11.67 -1.94 1.98
CA ALA A 29 10.49 -2.80 2.03
C ALA A 29 9.74 -2.65 3.36
N SER A 30 10.46 -2.63 4.50
CA SER A 30 9.85 -2.45 5.81
C SER A 30 9.23 -1.07 6.00
N GLU A 31 9.87 -0.01 5.49
CA GLU A 31 9.33 1.36 5.55
C GLU A 31 8.08 1.49 4.67
N THR A 32 8.18 1.01 3.42
CA THR A 32 7.07 1.05 2.46
C THR A 32 5.86 0.24 2.96
N SER A 33 6.09 -0.92 3.57
CA SER A 33 5.01 -1.76 4.11
C SER A 33 4.28 -1.05 5.26
N ALA A 34 5.02 -0.36 6.14
CA ALA A 34 4.47 0.40 7.24
C ALA A 34 3.64 1.59 6.74
N GLU A 35 4.15 2.34 5.75
CA GLU A 35 3.39 3.43 5.13
C GLU A 35 2.12 2.91 4.43
N LEU A 36 2.21 1.80 3.70
CA LEU A 36 1.06 1.19 3.04
C LEU A 36 -0.02 0.76 4.03
N ALA A 37 0.36 0.28 5.23
CA ALA A 37 -0.59 -0.03 6.29
C ALA A 37 -1.34 1.21 6.79
N LEU A 38 -0.64 2.35 6.92
CA LEU A 38 -1.24 3.62 7.32
C LEU A 38 -2.21 4.15 6.26
N VAL A 39 -1.78 4.15 4.99
CA VAL A 39 -2.63 4.56 3.85
C VAL A 39 -3.87 3.66 3.75
N ASN A 40 -3.70 2.35 3.95
CA ASN A 40 -4.81 1.41 3.94
C ASN A 40 -5.86 1.74 5.01
N LYS A 41 -5.39 2.04 6.23
CA LYS A 41 -6.26 2.46 7.34
C LYS A 41 -7.01 3.75 6.99
N GLU A 42 -6.30 4.76 6.48
CA GLU A 42 -6.89 6.04 6.08
C GLU A 42 -7.95 5.83 4.98
N MET A 43 -7.69 5.00 3.98
CA MET A 43 -8.64 4.68 2.92
C MET A 43 -9.90 3.97 3.45
N SER A 44 -9.76 3.06 4.43
CA SER A 44 -10.91 2.45 5.10
C SER A 44 -11.76 3.47 5.87
N GLU A 45 -11.12 4.44 6.52
CA GLU A 45 -11.81 5.52 7.22
C GLU A 45 -12.53 6.46 6.22
N ILE A 46 -11.86 6.89 5.15
CA ILE A 46 -12.45 7.71 4.08
C ILE A 46 -13.66 7.02 3.45
N ARG A 47 -13.56 5.72 3.16
CA ARG A 47 -14.68 4.91 2.67
C ARG A 47 -15.87 4.99 3.63
N LEU A 48 -15.63 4.82 4.92
CA LEU A 48 -16.69 4.88 5.94
C LEU A 48 -17.33 6.28 6.00
N TYR A 49 -16.53 7.34 5.96
CA TYR A 49 -17.04 8.72 5.88
C TYR A 49 -17.87 8.95 4.61
N ALA A 50 -17.42 8.46 3.45
CA ALA A 50 -18.15 8.57 2.21
C ALA A 50 -19.52 7.88 2.27
N MET A 51 -19.58 6.68 2.87
CA MET A 51 -20.85 5.95 3.09
C MET A 51 -21.79 6.69 4.04
N GLN A 52 -21.27 7.26 5.13
CA GLN A 52 -22.07 8.06 6.06
C GLN A 52 -22.60 9.34 5.41
N ASN A 53 -21.74 10.04 4.66
CA ASN A 53 -22.14 11.22 3.89
C ASN A 53 -23.24 10.86 2.89
N ARG A 54 -23.13 9.69 2.22
CA ARG A 54 -24.17 9.23 1.31
C ARG A 54 -25.50 9.00 2.02
N MET A 55 -25.49 8.36 3.19
CA MET A 55 -26.70 8.16 3.99
C MET A 55 -27.34 9.49 4.41
N ALA A 56 -26.53 10.45 4.85
CA ALA A 56 -27.00 11.79 5.19
C ALA A 56 -27.61 12.52 3.98
N LEU A 57 -26.97 12.43 2.81
CA LEU A 57 -27.48 13.00 1.57
C LEU A 57 -28.77 12.32 1.10
N ASP A 58 -28.90 11.00 1.24
CA ASP A 58 -30.12 10.27 0.94
C ASP A 58 -31.27 10.72 1.85
N TYR A 59 -31.00 11.00 3.13
CA TYR A 59 -31.99 11.57 4.05
C TYR A 59 -32.40 12.99 3.67
N VAL A 60 -31.42 13.89 3.46
CA VAL A 60 -31.69 15.30 3.12
C VAL A 60 -32.43 15.43 1.78
N LEU A 61 -32.10 14.59 0.81
CA LEU A 61 -32.71 14.62 -0.52
C LEU A 61 -33.95 13.73 -0.63
N ALA A 62 -34.39 13.06 0.44
CA ALA A 62 -35.55 12.17 0.41
C ALA A 62 -36.81 12.88 -0.14
N ALA A 63 -37.03 14.14 0.26
CA ALA A 63 -38.16 14.95 -0.21
C ALA A 63 -38.06 15.35 -1.70
N THR A 64 -36.85 15.39 -2.27
CA THR A 64 -36.60 15.77 -3.67
C THR A 64 -36.43 14.57 -4.61
N GLY A 65 -36.74 13.36 -4.14
CA GLY A 65 -36.61 12.11 -4.91
C GLY A 65 -35.27 11.38 -4.71
N GLY A 66 -34.52 11.73 -3.67
CA GLY A 66 -33.27 11.09 -3.28
C GLY A 66 -32.06 11.53 -4.10
N VAL A 67 -30.88 11.03 -3.73
CA VAL A 67 -29.62 11.41 -4.39
C VAL A 67 -29.62 10.97 -5.87
N CYS A 68 -30.26 9.85 -6.21
CA CYS A 68 -30.33 9.39 -7.60
C CYS A 68 -31.14 10.30 -8.53
N LYS A 69 -32.13 11.03 -8.02
CA LYS A 69 -32.85 12.02 -8.81
C LYS A 69 -31.98 13.24 -9.14
N VAL A 70 -31.05 13.59 -8.23
CA VAL A 70 -30.16 14.75 -8.35
C VAL A 70 -28.90 14.42 -9.16
N ILE A 71 -28.26 13.28 -8.90
CA ILE A 71 -26.99 12.87 -9.51
C ILE A 71 -27.21 12.10 -10.83
N GLY A 72 -28.34 11.42 -11.00
CA GLY A 72 -28.59 10.57 -12.16
C GLY A 72 -27.95 9.19 -12.05
N LEU A 73 -27.48 8.63 -13.17
CA LEU A 73 -27.02 7.24 -13.27
C LEU A 73 -25.80 6.92 -12.39
N GLU A 74 -24.96 7.91 -12.10
CA GLU A 74 -23.75 7.77 -11.27
C GLU A 74 -24.04 7.73 -9.76
N CYS A 75 -25.31 7.75 -9.35
CA CYS A 75 -25.66 7.81 -7.94
C CYS A 75 -25.34 6.53 -7.15
N CYS A 76 -25.09 5.40 -7.81
CA CYS A 76 -24.92 4.09 -7.17
C CYS A 76 -23.51 3.53 -7.35
N ILE A 77 -22.50 4.40 -7.28
CA ILE A 77 -21.11 3.93 -7.26
C ILE A 77 -20.85 3.11 -5.98
N THR A 78 -20.35 1.90 -6.16
CA THR A 78 -19.88 1.07 -5.05
C THR A 78 -18.41 1.35 -4.83
N ILE A 79 -18.02 1.54 -3.58
CA ILE A 79 -16.61 1.56 -3.20
C ILE A 79 -16.25 0.11 -2.85
N ASP A 80 -15.19 -0.44 -3.42
CA ASP A 80 -14.71 -1.81 -3.10
C ASP A 80 -13.73 -1.81 -1.92
N ASP A 81 -13.83 -2.82 -1.06
CA ASP A 81 -13.03 -2.91 0.16
C ASP A 81 -11.83 -3.83 -0.08
N PHE A 82 -10.68 -3.21 -0.37
CA PHE A 82 -9.42 -3.93 -0.55
C PHE A 82 -8.56 -3.97 0.71
N SER A 83 -9.09 -3.55 1.86
CA SER A 83 -8.30 -3.41 3.09
C SER A 83 -7.66 -4.71 3.55
N GLY A 84 -8.36 -5.83 3.39
CA GLY A 84 -7.84 -7.17 3.67
C GLY A 84 -6.72 -7.59 2.72
N SER A 85 -6.89 -7.34 1.41
CA SER A 85 -5.89 -7.66 0.38
C SER A 85 -4.61 -6.86 0.59
N ILE A 86 -4.73 -5.56 0.85
CA ILE A 86 -3.58 -4.68 1.13
C ILE A 86 -2.88 -5.12 2.42
N SER A 87 -3.63 -5.44 3.48
CA SER A 87 -3.05 -5.96 4.72
C SER A 87 -2.28 -7.27 4.51
N ASN A 88 -2.74 -8.13 3.58
CA ASN A 88 -2.03 -9.35 3.24
C ASN A 88 -0.73 -9.06 2.48
N ILE A 89 -0.77 -8.19 1.49
CA ILE A 89 0.42 -7.77 0.71
C ILE A 89 1.47 -7.13 1.62
N THR A 90 1.06 -6.22 2.51
CA THR A 90 1.97 -5.60 3.50
C THR A 90 2.65 -6.65 4.38
N ARG A 91 1.94 -7.72 4.76
CA ARG A 91 2.52 -8.83 5.53
C ARG A 91 3.53 -9.62 4.71
N GLU A 92 3.19 -9.93 3.45
CA GLU A 92 4.08 -10.64 2.53
C GLU A 92 5.36 -9.85 2.25
N ILE A 93 5.28 -8.52 2.09
CA ILE A 93 6.44 -7.64 1.92
C ILE A 93 7.36 -7.71 3.15
N ASN A 94 6.77 -7.65 4.35
CA ASN A 94 7.53 -7.75 5.60
C ASN A 94 8.20 -9.10 5.80
N GLN A 95 7.53 -10.20 5.41
CA GLN A 95 8.10 -11.54 5.45
C GLN A 95 9.24 -11.68 4.45
N THR A 96 9.03 -11.25 3.20
CA THR A 96 10.04 -11.31 2.15
C THR A 96 11.30 -10.52 2.54
N GLY A 97 11.15 -9.36 3.19
CA GLY A 97 12.30 -8.57 3.66
C GLY A 97 13.09 -9.21 4.80
N GLN A 98 12.52 -10.18 5.53
CA GLN A 98 13.19 -10.93 6.60
C GLN A 98 13.95 -12.16 6.08
N ASP A 99 13.61 -12.63 4.88
CA ASP A 99 14.19 -13.83 4.27
C ASP A 99 15.44 -13.54 3.41
N ILE A 100 15.84 -12.27 3.26
CA ILE A 100 17.02 -11.79 2.51
C ILE A 100 18.17 -11.45 3.46
#